data_AF-A0A8J6MCK0-F1
#
_entry.id   AF-A0A8J6MCK0-F1
#
_cell.length_a   1.000
_cell.length_b   1.000
_cell.length_c   1.000
_cell.angle_alpha   90.00
_cell.angle_beta   90.00
_cell.angle_gamma   90.00
#
_symmetry.space_group_name_H-M   'P 1'
#
loop_
_entity.id
_entity.type
_entity.pdbx_description
1 polymer ?
#
loop_
_entity_poly.entity_id
_entity_poly.type
_entity_poly.pdbx_seq_one_letter_code
_entity_poly.pdbx_strand_id
1 'polypeptide(L)'
;MFFDYNALVKMFPEVFYPQIVEQMAGIGLPGTILLILAALEILCVVTYSIPATSVLGVVLFTGYMGGTILAHLRVEQNVMMQVALGLLIWLGLYLREPRLHSLLPIRK
;
A
#
# COMPACT_ATOMS: atom_id res chain seq x y z
N MET A 1 -0.51 -11.05 -4.11
CA MET A 1 0.59 -11.40 -5.05
C MET A 1 1.53 -10.22 -5.31
N PHE A 2 1.06 -9.06 -5.76
CA PHE A 2 1.95 -7.88 -5.98
C PHE A 2 2.54 -7.30 -4.68
N PHE A 3 1.71 -7.11 -3.65
CA PHE A 3 2.14 -6.56 -2.35
C PHE A 3 3.03 -7.51 -1.53
N ASP A 4 2.80 -8.83 -1.62
CA ASP A 4 3.64 -9.84 -0.94
C ASP A 4 5.08 -9.81 -1.45
N TYR A 5 5.24 -9.73 -2.77
CA TYR A 5 6.55 -9.61 -3.42
C TYR A 5 7.23 -8.28 -3.07
N ASN A 6 6.49 -7.18 -3.06
CA ASN A 6 7.04 -5.86 -2.75
C ASN A 6 7.53 -5.76 -1.30
N ALA A 7 6.78 -6.34 -0.35
CA ALA A 7 7.21 -6.40 1.05
C ALA A 7 8.50 -7.22 1.23
N LEU A 8 8.63 -8.35 0.53
CA LEU A 8 9.86 -9.16 0.55
C LEU A 8 11.06 -8.39 -0.03
N VAL A 9 10.86 -7.65 -1.11
CA VAL A 9 11.89 -6.78 -1.71
C VAL A 9 12.35 -5.69 -0.72
N LYS A 10 11.41 -5.08 0.01
CA LYS A 10 11.74 -4.07 1.04
C LYS A 10 12.40 -4.64 2.28
N MET A 11 12.14 -5.91 2.60
CA MET A 11 12.75 -6.59 3.76
C MET A 11 14.20 -7.01 3.48
N PHE A 12 14.53 -7.31 2.22
CA PHE A 12 15.88 -7.64 1.77
C PHE A 12 16.33 -6.72 0.62
N PRO A 13 16.45 -5.41 0.84
CA PRO A 13 16.69 -4.44 -0.22
C PRO A 13 18.05 -4.65 -0.89
N GLU A 14 19.07 -5.11 -0.15
CA GLU A 14 20.40 -5.39 -0.70
C GLU A 14 20.43 -6.56 -1.70
N VAL A 15 19.50 -7.52 -1.57
CA VAL A 15 19.44 -8.72 -2.42
C VAL A 15 18.61 -8.47 -3.68
N PHE A 16 17.52 -7.70 -3.56
CA PHE A 16 16.54 -7.56 -4.63
C PHE A 16 16.63 -6.23 -5.38
N TYR A 17 16.94 -5.12 -4.71
CA TYR A 17 16.96 -3.77 -5.30
C TYR A 17 17.96 -2.85 -4.55
N PRO A 18 19.28 -3.04 -4.73
CA PRO A 18 20.29 -2.19 -4.08
C PRO A 18 20.13 -0.70 -4.43
N GLN A 19 19.57 -0.41 -5.62
CA GLN A 19 19.24 0.94 -6.10
C GLN A 19 18.25 1.68 -5.19
N ILE A 20 17.35 0.98 -4.49
CA ILE A 20 16.39 1.59 -3.55
C ILE A 20 17.12 2.12 -2.32
N VAL A 21 18.20 1.47 -1.88
CA VAL A 21 19.01 1.94 -0.74
C VAL A 21 19.71 3.24 -1.10
N GLU A 22 20.28 3.32 -2.31
CA GLU A 22 20.89 4.55 -2.83
C GLU A 22 19.87 5.68 -3.03
N GLN A 23 18.69 5.37 -3.57
CA GLN A 23 17.61 6.34 -3.72
C GLN A 23 17.14 6.88 -2.37
N MET A 24 16.93 6.01 -1.39
CA MET A 24 16.55 6.39 -0.01
C MET A 24 17.62 7.24 0.66
N ALA A 25 18.91 6.89 0.48
CA ALA A 25 20.03 7.70 0.95
C ALA A 25 20.04 9.08 0.28
N GLY A 26 19.75 9.16 -1.02
CA GLY A 26 19.67 10.41 -1.79
C GLY A 26 18.56 11.36 -1.32
N ILE A 27 17.52 10.85 -0.65
CA ILE A 27 16.41 11.63 -0.08
C ILE A 27 16.50 11.75 1.46
N GLY A 28 17.64 11.36 2.05
CA GLY A 28 17.95 11.51 3.48
C GLY A 28 17.16 10.58 4.40
N LEU A 29 16.60 9.48 3.88
CA LEU A 29 15.78 8.54 4.63
C LEU A 29 16.62 7.31 5.06
N PRO A 30 16.70 7.00 6.36
CA PRO A 30 17.46 5.83 6.83
C PRO A 30 16.83 4.52 6.37
N GLY A 31 17.66 3.51 6.09
CA GLY A 31 17.22 2.18 5.65
C GLY A 31 16.24 1.49 6.60
N THR A 32 16.21 1.85 7.89
CA THR A 32 15.21 1.39 8.87
C THR A 32 13.76 1.69 8.43
N ILE A 33 13.55 2.73 7.64
CA ILE A 33 12.21 3.10 7.14
C ILE A 33 11.71 2.07 6.12
N LEU A 34 12.59 1.42 5.36
CA LEU A 34 12.20 0.34 4.46
C LEU A 34 11.60 -0.85 5.22
N LEU A 35 12.18 -1.19 6.38
CA LEU A 35 11.66 -2.22 7.28
C LEU A 35 10.27 -1.86 7.84
N ILE A 36 10.07 -0.61 8.24
CA ILE A 36 8.76 -0.13 8.73
C ILE A 36 7.72 -0.18 7.62
N LEU A 37 8.07 0.24 6.40
CA LEU A 37 7.18 0.18 5.24
C LEU A 37 6.84 -1.27 4.87
N ALA A 38 7.81 -2.18 4.91
CA ALA A 38 7.59 -3.61 4.69
C ALA A 38 6.61 -4.20 5.73
N ALA A 39 6.80 -3.87 7.01
CA ALA A 39 5.92 -4.32 8.08
C ALA A 39 4.48 -3.79 7.92
N LEU A 40 4.32 -2.51 7.58
CA LEU A 40 3.01 -1.91 7.29
C LEU A 40 2.33 -2.55 6.09
N GLU A 41 3.08 -2.85 5.04
CA GLU A 41 2.55 -3.52 3.84
C GLU A 41 2.08 -4.94 4.16
N ILE A 42 2.85 -5.71 4.91
CA ILE A 42 2.45 -7.05 5.40
C ILE A 42 1.19 -6.93 6.26
N LEU A 43 1.13 -5.96 7.19
CA LEU A 43 -0.04 -5.76 8.04
C LEU A 43 -1.30 -5.49 7.21
N CYS A 44 -1.21 -4.64 6.19
CA CYS A 44 -2.32 -4.35 5.28
C CYS A 44 -2.76 -5.60 4.51
N VAL A 45 -1.81 -6.40 4.01
CA VAL A 45 -2.13 -7.62 3.24
C VAL A 45 -2.75 -8.70 4.12
N VAL A 46 -2.22 -8.91 5.33
CA VAL A 46 -2.73 -9.89 6.28
C VAL A 46 -4.15 -9.52 6.71
N THR A 47 -4.39 -8.26 7.04
CA THR A 47 -5.72 -7.76 7.42
C THR A 47 -6.72 -7.76 6.26
N TYR A 48 -6.28 -7.52 5.02
CA TYR A 48 -7.11 -7.63 3.83
C TYR A 48 -7.43 -9.09 3.44
N SER A 49 -6.52 -10.03 3.72
CA SER A 49 -6.69 -11.44 3.36
C SER A 49 -7.78 -12.13 4.20
N ILE A 50 -8.00 -11.67 5.43
CA ILE A 50 -9.04 -12.18 6.32
C ILE A 50 -10.37 -11.50 5.96
N PRO A 51 -11.37 -12.22 5.41
CA PRO A 51 -12.61 -11.60 4.89
C PRO A 51 -13.40 -10.85 5.98
N ALA A 52 -13.34 -11.33 7.23
CA ALA A 52 -13.98 -10.67 8.37
C ALA A 52 -13.36 -9.32 8.75
N THR A 53 -12.12 -9.04 8.34
CA THR A 53 -11.41 -7.77 8.61
C THR A 53 -11.10 -6.98 7.35
N SER A 54 -11.66 -7.36 6.21
CA SER A 54 -11.36 -6.75 4.92
C SER A 54 -11.58 -5.23 4.90
N VAL A 55 -12.62 -4.74 5.60
CA VAL A 55 -12.90 -3.31 5.78
C VAL A 55 -11.76 -2.61 6.54
N LEU A 56 -11.29 -3.20 7.66
CA LEU A 56 -10.15 -2.65 8.42
C LEU A 56 -8.86 -2.68 7.59
N GLY A 57 -8.66 -3.73 6.79
CA GLY A 57 -7.53 -3.82 5.87
C GLY A 57 -7.52 -2.68 4.85
N VAL A 58 -8.68 -2.34 4.26
CA VAL A 58 -8.79 -1.21 3.32
C VAL A 58 -8.60 0.15 4.01
N VAL A 59 -9.07 0.31 5.25
CA VAL A 59 -8.82 1.55 6.04
C VAL A 59 -7.33 1.71 6.37
N LEU A 60 -6.66 0.65 6.79
CA LEU A 60 -5.20 0.67 7.01
C LEU A 60 -4.46 0.97 5.70
N PHE A 61 -4.90 0.34 4.60
CA PHE A 61 -4.29 0.52 3.29
C PHE A 61 -4.45 1.94 2.75
N THR A 62 -5.59 2.59 2.99
CA THR A 62 -5.78 4.01 2.63
C THR A 62 -4.87 4.93 3.42
N GLY A 63 -4.67 4.69 4.71
CA GLY A 63 -3.67 5.40 5.51
C GLY A 63 -2.24 5.22 4.99
N TYR A 64 -1.87 3.98 4.67
CA TYR A 64 -0.57 3.65 4.07
C TYR A 64 -0.38 4.35 2.70
N MET A 65 -1.38 4.31 1.83
CA MET A 65 -1.33 4.96 0.52
C MET A 65 -1.27 6.49 0.61
N GLY A 66 -1.95 7.10 1.59
CA GLY A 66 -1.80 8.54 1.84
C GLY A 66 -0.35 8.93 2.15
N GLY A 67 0.33 8.12 2.97
CA GLY A 67 1.75 8.30 3.28
C GLY A 67 2.66 8.14 2.06
N THR A 68 2.42 7.12 1.22
CA THR A 68 3.23 6.91 0.02
C THR A 68 3.02 8.01 -1.03
N ILE A 69 1.78 8.51 -1.20
CA ILE A 69 1.48 9.66 -2.06
C ILE A 69 2.26 10.90 -1.59
N LEU A 70 2.19 11.22 -0.30
CA LEU A 70 2.92 12.36 0.26
C LEU A 70 4.44 12.21 0.06
N ALA A 71 4.97 11.01 0.26
CA ALA A 71 6.39 10.73 0.04
C ALA A 71 6.79 10.95 -1.44
N HIS A 72 5.97 10.50 -2.40
CA HIS A 72 6.24 10.68 -3.83
C HIS A 72 6.11 12.15 -4.25
N LEU A 73 5.10 12.87 -3.74
CA LEU A 73 4.97 14.31 -3.99
C LEU A 73 6.15 15.12 -3.45
N ARG A 74 6.69 14.73 -2.28
CA ARG A 74 7.87 15.38 -1.69
C ARG A 74 9.11 15.28 -2.57
N VAL A 75 9.22 14.22 -3.37
CA VAL A 75 10.34 14.00 -4.30
C VAL A 75 9.95 14.28 -5.76
N GLU A 76 8.84 15.00 -5.97
CA GLU A 76 8.29 15.38 -7.29
C GLU A 76 8.08 14.19 -8.25
N GLN A 77 7.80 13.01 -7.69
CA GLN A 77 7.52 11.80 -8.45
C GLN A 77 6.02 11.62 -8.73
N ASN A 78 5.75 10.82 -9.75
CA ASN A 78 4.40 10.52 -10.19
C ASN A 78 3.61 9.68 -9.15
N VAL A 79 2.39 10.10 -8.84
CA VAL A 79 1.50 9.47 -7.83
C VAL A 79 0.41 8.57 -8.42
N MET A 80 0.35 8.43 -9.74
CA MET A 80 -0.75 7.74 -10.43
C MET A 80 -0.81 6.26 -10.07
N MET A 81 0.33 5.63 -9.80
CA MET A 81 0.38 4.22 -9.42
C MET A 81 -0.24 3.98 -8.03
N GLN A 82 0.03 4.85 -7.07
CA GLN A 82 -0.48 4.77 -5.70
C GLN A 82 -2.00 5.00 -5.69
N VAL A 83 -2.45 6.00 -6.46
CA VAL A 83 -3.88 6.27 -6.65
C VAL A 83 -4.59 5.10 -7.33
N ALA A 84 -4.03 4.56 -8.42
CA ALA A 84 -4.59 3.42 -9.12
C ALA A 84 -4.67 2.17 -8.21
N LEU A 85 -3.64 1.87 -7.44
CA LEU A 85 -3.64 0.76 -6.48
C LEU A 85 -4.67 0.96 -5.37
N GLY A 86 -4.80 2.17 -4.83
CA GLY A 86 -5.83 2.52 -3.85
C GLY A 86 -7.24 2.28 -4.39
N LEU A 87 -7.51 2.73 -5.62
CA LEU A 87 -8.79 2.51 -6.30
C LEU A 87 -9.06 1.03 -6.55
N LEU A 88 -8.07 0.26 -7.00
CA LEU A 88 -8.22 -1.17 -7.25
C LEU A 88 -8.54 -1.95 -5.98
N ILE A 89 -7.95 -1.60 -4.85
CA ILE A 89 -8.23 -2.26 -3.57
C ILE A 89 -9.62 -1.92 -3.04
N TRP A 90 -10.04 -0.66 -3.17
CA TRP A 90 -11.42 -0.26 -2.87
C TRP A 90 -12.43 -0.96 -3.76
N LEU A 91 -12.15 -1.06 -5.06
CA LEU A 91 -13.00 -1.78 -6.02
C LEU A 91 -13.07 -3.27 -5.71
N GLY A 92 -11.94 -3.89 -5.35
CA GLY A 92 -11.87 -5.28 -4.94
C GLY A 92 -12.71 -5.57 -3.70
N LEU A 93 -12.66 -4.70 -2.69
CA LEU A 93 -13.53 -4.79 -1.50
C LEU A 93 -15.00 -4.60 -1.88
N TYR A 94 -15.31 -3.60 -2.69
CA TYR A 94 -16.67 -3.32 -3.15
C TYR A 94 -17.29 -4.54 -3.83
N LEU A 95 -16.58 -5.16 -4.77
CA LEU A 95 -17.04 -6.36 -5.47
C LEU A 95 -17.16 -7.60 -4.57
N ARG A 96 -16.35 -7.68 -3.51
CA ARG A 96 -16.28 -8.85 -2.63
C ARG A 96 -17.32 -8.83 -1.51
N GLU A 97 -17.78 -7.65 -1.10
CA GLU A 97 -18.69 -7.49 0.03
C GLU A 97 -20.04 -6.87 -0.43
N PRO A 98 -21.06 -7.69 -0.71
CA PRO A 98 -22.37 -7.22 -1.19
C PRO A 98 -23.06 -6.25 -0.22
N ARG A 99 -22.72 -6.31 1.07
CA ARG A 99 -23.24 -5.39 2.10
C ARG A 99 -22.76 -3.94 1.89
N LEU A 100 -21.61 -3.73 1.24
CA LEU A 100 -21.14 -2.39 0.88
C LEU A 100 -21.93 -1.79 -0.29
N HIS A 101 -22.53 -2.62 -1.15
CA HIS A 101 -23.39 -2.13 -2.23
C HIS A 101 -24.63 -1.39 -1.70
N SER A 102 -25.15 -1.76 -0.53
CA SER A 102 -26.29 -1.08 0.09
C SER A 102 -25.91 0.20 0.84
N LEU A 103 -24.63 0.44 1.10
CA LEU A 103 -24.13 1.62 1.83
C LEU A 103 -23.70 2.76 0.90
N LEU A 104 -23.27 2.44 -0.33
CA LEU A 104 -22.94 3.46 -1.32
C LEU A 104 -24.21 3.93 -2.03
N PRO A 105 -24.54 5.25 -2.01
CA PRO A 105 -25.69 5.79 -2.71
C PRO A 105 -25.36 5.95 -4.20
N ILE A 106 -25.01 4.84 -4.86
CA ILE A 106 -25.03 4.78 -6.31
C ILE A 106 -26.52 4.73 -6.66
N ARG A 107 -27.11 5.92 -6.84
CA ARG A 107 -28.49 6.06 -7.32
C ARG A 107 -28.66 5.14 -8.53
N LYS A 108 -29.68 4.28 -8.46
CA LYS A 108 -30.18 3.55 -9.63
C LYS A 108 -30.57 4.52 -10.75
#